data_AF-A0A971B6V6-F1
#
_entry.id   AF-A0A971B6V6-F1
#
_cell.length_a   1.000
_cell.length_b   1.000
_cell.length_c   1.000
_cell.angle_alpha   90.00
_cell.angle_beta   90.00
_cell.angle_gamma   90.00
#
_symmetry.space_group_name_H-M   'P 1'
#
loop_
_entity.id
_entity.type
_entity.pdbx_description
1 polymer ?
#
loop_
_entity_poly.entity_id
_entity_poly.type
_entity_poly.pdbx_seq_one_letter_code
_entity_poly.pdbx_strand_id
1 'polypeptide(L)' 'MIKLTRLGGEPFVLNADLIRYVEQRPDTFITLDSGERIVVSESMDEVLRRAVVYQQAKHLLPRFERPVPFLDPGV' A
#
# COMPACT_ATOMS: atom_id res chain seq x y z
N MET A 1 -2.39 2.04 3.04
CA MET A 1 -1.98 3.20 2.25
C MET A 1 -0.75 3.81 2.88
N ILE A 2 0.39 3.70 2.21
CA ILE A 2 1.65 4.34 2.60
C ILE A 2 1.94 5.44 1.58
N LYS A 3 2.30 6.64 2.05
CA LYS A 3 2.77 7.71 1.17
C LYS A 3 4.21 7.39 0.76
N LEU A 4 4.55 7.64 -0.49
CA LEU A 4 5.89 7.43 -1.07
C LEU A 4 6.17 8.54 -2.08
N THR A 5 7.41 8.59 -2.56
CA THR A 5 7.85 9.57 -3.53
C THR A 5 8.51 8.85 -4.69
N ARG A 6 8.04 9.08 -5.92
CA ARG A 6 8.75 8.57 -7.10
C ARG A 6 10.14 9.19 -7.16
N LEU A 7 11.09 8.53 -7.81
CA LEU A 7 12.44 9.09 -7.99
C LEU A 7 12.43 10.49 -8.64
N GLY A 8 11.41 10.82 -9.43
CA GLY A 8 11.17 12.15 -10.01
C GLY A 8 10.57 13.20 -9.06
N GLY A 9 10.40 12.91 -7.78
CA GLY A 9 9.89 13.84 -6.76
C GLY A 9 8.37 13.91 -6.63
N GLU A 10 7.61 13.21 -7.49
CA GLU A 10 6.15 13.18 -7.41
C GLU A 10 5.67 12.31 -6.24
N PRO A 11 4.90 12.86 -5.28
CA PRO A 11 4.35 12.09 -4.18
C PRO A 11 3.17 11.25 -4.65
N PHE A 12 3.08 10.02 -4.16
CA PHE A 12 1.95 9.12 -4.42
C PHE A 12 1.62 8.29 -3.18
N VAL A 13 0.50 7.58 -3.24
CA VAL A 13 0.07 6.67 -2.18
C VAL A 13 -0.04 5.27 -2.73
N LEU A 14 0.60 4.32 -2.05
CA LEU A 14 0.59 2.91 -2.42
C LEU A 14 -0.20 2.09 -1.39
N ASN A 15 -0.99 1.14 -1.87
CA ASN A 15 -1.50 0.09 -0.99
C ASN A 15 -0.36 -0.89 -0.67
N ALA A 16 0.12 -0.90 0.57
CA ALA A 16 1.22 -1.76 0.98
C ALA A 16 0.87 -3.26 1.01
N ASP A 17 -0.42 -3.62 0.99
CA ASP A 17 -0.83 -5.03 0.80
C ASP A 17 -0.47 -5.58 -0.58
N LEU A 18 -0.31 -4.71 -1.58
CA LEU A 18 0.03 -5.10 -2.95
C LEU A 18 1.53 -5.28 -3.14
N ILE A 19 2.35 -4.94 -2.14
CA ILE A 19 3.80 -5.08 -2.25
C ILE A 19 4.15 -6.57 -2.19
N ARG A 20 4.76 -7.07 -3.28
CA ARG A 20 5.30 -8.42 -3.33
C ARG A 20 6.67 -8.48 -2.67
N TYR A 21 7.58 -7.57 -3.04
CA TYR A 21 8.89 -7.42 -2.41
C TYR A 21 9.49 -6.03 -2.68
N VAL A 22 10.48 -5.66 -1.88
CA VAL A 22 11.27 -4.44 -2.02
C VAL A 22 12.74 -4.84 -2.15
N GLU A 23 13.47 -4.24 -3.09
CA GLU A 23 14.90 -4.45 -3.28
C GLU A 23 15.61 -3.10 -3.48
N GLN A 24 16.92 -3.02 -3.21
CA GLN A 24 17.70 -1.80 -3.36
C GLN A 24 18.96 -2.01 -4.19
N ARG A 25 19.09 -1.34 -5.34
CA ARG A 25 20.24 -1.40 -6.26
C ARG A 25 20.37 -0.18 -7.21
N PRO A 26 21.23 0.83 -6.96
CA PRO A 26 21.40 1.52 -5.67
C PRO A 26 20.09 2.20 -5.20
N ASP A 27 19.14 2.41 -6.11
CA ASP A 27 17.81 2.93 -5.85
C ASP A 27 16.88 1.85 -5.30
N THR A 28 15.80 2.27 -4.64
CA THR A 28 14.81 1.35 -4.06
C THR A 28 13.71 1.04 -5.08
N PHE A 29 13.52 -0.25 -5.34
CA PHE A 29 12.46 -0.79 -6.20
C PHE A 29 11.41 -1.48 -5.36
N ILE A 30 10.15 -1.14 -5.61
CA ILE A 30 8.98 -1.83 -5.06
C ILE A 30 8.35 -2.62 -6.20
N THR A 31 8.28 -3.93 -6.05
CA THR A 31 7.57 -4.81 -6.99
C THR A 31 6.20 -5.16 -6.42
N LEU A 32 5.15 -4.91 -7.19
CA LEU A 32 3.77 -5.23 -6.81
C LEU A 32 3.41 -6.68 -7.15
N ASP A 33 2.31 -7.16 -6.59
CA ASP A 33 1.71 -8.47 -6.90
C ASP A 33 1.30 -8.61 -8.38
N SER A 34 1.02 -7.51 -9.07
CA SER A 34 0.81 -7.44 -10.51
C SER A 34 2.09 -7.65 -11.34
N GLY A 35 3.26 -7.53 -10.72
CA GLY A 35 4.56 -7.48 -11.39
C GLY A 35 4.99 -6.06 -11.80
N GLU A 36 4.15 -5.04 -11.60
CA GLU A 36 4.53 -3.64 -11.78
C GLU A 36 5.69 -3.28 -10.84
N ARG A 37 6.68 -2.54 -11.36
CA ARG A 37 7.84 -2.06 -10.62
C ARG A 37 7.82 -0.55 -10.51
N ILE A 38 7.98 -0.06 -9.28
CA ILE A 38 7.99 1.37 -8.96
C ILE A 38 9.33 1.71 -8.31
N VAL A 39 10.01 2.73 -8.82
CA VAL A 39 11.24 3.27 -8.23
C VAL A 39 10.88 4.43 -7.32
N VAL A 40 11.38 4.39 -6.08
CA VAL A 40 11.07 5.38 -5.05
C VAL A 40 12.32 5.99 -4.46
N SER A 41 12.19 7.21 -3.94
CA SER A 41 13.29 7.94 -3.29
C SER A 41 13.53 7.47 -1.85
N GLU A 42 12.54 6.82 -1.23
CA GLU A 42 12.68 6.23 0.11
C GLU A 42 13.67 5.05 0.12
N SER A 43 14.37 4.86 1.24
CA SER A 43 15.18 3.65 1.43
C SER A 43 14.31 2.41 1.65
N MET A 44 14.88 1.23 1.43
CA MET A 44 14.21 -0.04 1.72
C MET A 44 13.70 -0.11 3.17
N ASP A 45 14.50 0.35 4.15
CA ASP A 45 14.12 0.36 5.56
C ASP A 45 12.93 1.30 5.84
N GLU A 46 12.87 2.42 5.14
CA GLU A 46 11.76 3.36 5.27
C GLU A 46 10.46 2.79 4.71
N VAL A 47 10.51 2.16 3.54
CA VAL A 47 9.37 1.44 2.96
C VAL A 47 8.90 0.33 3.91
N LEU A 48 9.82 -0.46 4.46
CA LEU A 48 9.53 -1.51 5.43
C LEU A 48 8.82 -0.95 6.67
N ARG A 49 9.36 0.10 7.30
CA ARG A 49 8.75 0.72 8.49
C ARG A 49 7.33 1.20 8.20
N ARG A 50 7.12 1.92 7.08
CA ARG A 50 5.80 2.41 6.67
C ARG A 50 4.82 1.26 6.42
N ALA A 51 5.27 0.17 5.79
CA ALA A 51 4.46 -1.01 5.54
C ALA A 51 4.05 -1.74 6.83
N VAL A 52 4.96 -1.88 7.80
CA VAL A 52 4.66 -2.47 9.12
C VAL A 52 3.62 -1.65 9.88
N VAL A 53 3.79 -0.32 9.92
CA VAL A 53 2.81 0.59 10.55
C VAL A 53 1.44 0.45 9.88
N TYR A 54 1.40 0.37 8.55
CA TYR A 54 0.17 0.14 7.83
C TYR A 54 -0.50 -1.18 8.21
N GLN A 55 0.25 -2.28 8.28
CA GLN A 55 -0.32 -3.58 8.65
C GLN A 55 -0.85 -3.59 10.08
N GLN A 56 -0.14 -2.98 11.03
CA GLN A 56 -0.61 -2.86 12.42
C GLN A 56 -1.89 -2.04 12.51
N ALA A 57 -1.94 -0.88 11.84
CA ALA A 57 -3.14 -0.03 11.83
C ALA A 57 -4.34 -0.76 11.20
N LYS A 58 -4.12 -1.49 10.10
CA LYS A 58 -5.17 -2.27 9.41
C LYS A 58 -5.84 -3.30 10.32
N HIS A 59 -5.10 -3.94 11.22
CA HIS A 59 -5.66 -4.91 12.17
C HIS A 59 -6.48 -4.27 13.30
N LEU A 60 -6.24 -3.00 13.59
CA LEU A 60 -6.94 -2.26 14.65
C LEU A 60 -8.20 -1.55 14.14
N LEU A 61 -8.35 -1.40 12.82
CA LEU A 61 -9.54 -0.80 12.24
C LEU A 61 -10.70 -1.80 12.29
N PRO A 62 -11.87 -1.43 12.86
CA PRO A 62 -13.05 -2.28 12.78
C PRO A 62 -13.34 -2.56 11.31
N ARG A 63 -13.67 -3.81 10.97
CA ARG A 63 -14.20 -4.14 9.64
C ARG A 63 -15.40 -3.23 9.45
N PHE A 64 -15.29 -2.27 8.53
CA PHE A 64 -16.47 -1.61 7.98
C PHE A 64 -17.28 -2.72 7.31
N GLU A 65 -18.22 -3.31 8.06
CA GLU A 65 -19.23 -4.18 7.49
C GLU A 65 -19.89 -3.39 6.38
N ARG A 66 -19.80 -3.91 5.15
CA ARG A 66 -20.47 -3.32 4.00
C ARG A 66 -21.92 -3.08 4.42
N PRO A 67 -22.49 -1.88 4.24
CA PRO A 67 -23.93 -1.73 4.34
C PRO A 67 -24.52 -2.73 3.34
N VAL A 68 -25.26 -3.72 3.84
CA VAL A 68 -26.08 -4.57 2.99
C VAL A 68 -26.97 -3.62 2.18
N PRO A 69 -27.00 -3.73 0.83
CA PRO A 69 -28.00 -3.00 0.07
C PRO A 69 -29.35 -3.36 0.67
N PHE A 70 -30.11 -2.34 1.07
CA PHE A 70 -31.47 -2.49 1.54
C PHE A 70 -32.21 -3.31 0.47
N LEU A 71 -32.55 -4.55 0.77
CA LEU A 71 -33.43 -5.33 -0.09
C LEU A 71 -34.75 -4.55 -0.14
N ASP A 72 -35.12 -4.07 -1.32
CA ASP A 72 -36.41 -3.44 -1.55
C ASP A 72 -37.51 -4.41 -1.08
N PRO A 73 -38.32 -4.06 -0.06
CA PRO A 73 -39.46 -4.87 0.33
C PRO A 73 -40.56 -4.64 -0.71
N GLY A 74 -40.48 -5.32 -1.86
CA GLY A 74 -41.40 -5.04 -2.97
C GLY A 74 -41.33 -5.96 -4.19
N VAL A 75 -40.75 -7.16 -4.10
CA VAL A 75 -40.95 -8.23 -5.10
C VAL A 75 -41.45 -9.49 -4.40
#